data_AF-A0A087V1W6-F1
#
_entry.id   AF-A0A087V1W6-F1
#
_cell.length_a   1.000
_cell.length_b   1.000
_cell.length_c   1.000
_cell.angle_alpha   90.00
_cell.angle_beta   90.00
_cell.angle_gamma   90.00
#
_symmetry.space_group_name_H-M   'P 1'
#
loop_
_entity.id
_entity.type
_entity.pdbx_description
1 polymer ?
#
loop_
_entity_poly.entity_id
_entity_poly.type
_entity_poly.pdbx_seq_one_letter_code
_entity_poly.pdbx_strand_id
1 'polypeptide(L)'
;MKAPWELLELREKYYEAVIKAMLESIGVPLNKLKFVKGSDYQLSKEYTLDVYRLASLVTEHDAKKAGAEVVKQVEHPFLSSLMYPGLQALDEEYLKVDAQFGGVD
;
A
#
# COMPACT_ATOMS: atom_id res chain seq x y z
N MET A 1 11.34 7.03 6.17
CA MET A 1 11.04 5.66 5.68
C MET A 1 10.85 4.75 6.90
N LYS A 2 9.77 3.95 6.97
CA LYS A 2 9.46 3.10 8.15
C LYS A 2 10.27 1.79 8.20
N ALA A 3 10.74 1.28 7.04
CA ALA A 3 11.53 0.06 6.92
C ALA A 3 12.65 0.26 5.87
N PRO A 4 13.93 -0.04 6.19
CA PRO A 4 15.03 -0.07 5.22
C PRO A 4 14.83 -1.14 4.14
N TRP A 5 15.41 -0.93 2.96
CA TRP A 5 15.28 -1.82 1.79
C TRP A 5 15.74 -3.25 2.07
N GLU A 6 16.87 -3.40 2.75
CA GLU A 6 17.50 -4.70 3.06
C GLU A 6 16.63 -5.55 4.00
N LEU A 7 15.72 -4.91 4.73
CA LEU A 7 14.82 -5.58 5.68
C LEU A 7 13.42 -5.83 5.11
N LEU A 8 13.08 -5.33 3.91
CA LEU A 8 11.71 -5.42 3.39
C LEU A 8 11.26 -6.86 3.22
N GLU A 9 12.08 -7.73 2.61
CA GLU A 9 11.72 -9.13 2.39
C GLU A 9 11.60 -9.91 3.70
N LEU A 10 12.49 -9.65 4.65
CA LEU A 10 12.43 -10.30 5.96
C LEU A 10 11.17 -9.90 6.73
N ARG A 11 10.80 -8.61 6.68
CA ARG A 11 9.57 -8.12 7.30
C ARG A 11 8.34 -8.65 6.60
N GLU A 12 8.32 -8.67 5.27
CA GLU A 12 7.20 -9.22 4.49
C GLU A 12 6.93 -10.69 4.83
N LYS A 13 7.96 -11.54 4.82
CA LYS A 13 7.85 -12.95 5.25
C LYS A 13 7.34 -13.09 6.69
N TYR A 14 7.81 -12.22 7.59
CA TYR A 14 7.34 -12.20 8.98
C TYR A 14 5.85 -11.84 9.08
N TYR A 15 5.41 -10.82 8.34
CA TYR A 15 4.00 -10.38 8.32
C TYR A 15 3.09 -11.45 7.73
N GLU A 16 3.47 -12.11 6.64
CA GLU A 16 2.69 -13.22 6.09
C GLU A 16 2.54 -14.35 7.11
N ALA A 17 3.65 -14.77 7.74
CA ALA A 17 3.65 -15.85 8.71
C ALA A 17 2.76 -15.53 9.94
N VAL A 18 2.88 -14.33 10.50
CA VAL A 18 2.10 -13.96 11.71
C VAL A 18 0.61 -13.78 11.40
N ILE A 19 0.25 -13.17 10.27
CA ILE A 19 -1.16 -13.02 9.86
C ILE A 19 -1.79 -14.40 9.64
N LYS A 20 -1.08 -15.29 8.96
CA LYS A 20 -1.54 -16.67 8.73
C LYS A 20 -1.76 -17.41 10.05
N ALA A 21 -0.80 -17.37 10.96
CA ALA A 21 -0.91 -18.00 12.27
C ALA A 21 -2.08 -17.44 13.11
N MET A 22 -2.32 -16.12 13.06
CA MET A 22 -3.44 -15.49 13.74
C MET A 22 -4.80 -15.98 13.21
N LEU A 23 -4.96 -16.06 11.89
CA LEU A 23 -6.20 -16.53 11.28
C LEU A 23 -6.43 -18.03 11.53
N GLU A 24 -5.38 -18.84 11.47
CA GLU A 24 -5.43 -20.28 11.81
C GLU A 24 -5.83 -20.48 13.28
N SER A 25 -5.28 -19.68 14.20
CA SER A 25 -5.62 -19.74 15.62
C SER A 25 -7.10 -19.44 15.93
N ILE A 26 -7.76 -18.63 15.10
CA ILE A 26 -9.19 -18.30 15.24
C ILE A 26 -10.06 -19.35 14.50
N GLY A 27 -9.47 -20.21 13.68
CA GLY A 27 -10.16 -21.26 12.93
C GLY A 27 -10.75 -20.79 11.60
N VAL A 28 -10.18 -19.75 10.97
CA VAL A 28 -10.65 -19.24 9.67
C VAL A 28 -10.07 -20.08 8.53
N PRO A 29 -10.89 -20.57 7.57
CA PRO A 29 -10.38 -21.26 6.39
C PRO A 29 -9.63 -20.32 5.44
N LEU A 30 -8.43 -20.69 5.02
CA LEU A 30 -7.53 -19.82 4.25
C LEU A 30 -7.56 -20.04 2.73
N ASN A 31 -8.39 -20.96 2.23
CA ASN A 31 -8.40 -21.36 0.81
C ASN A 31 -8.78 -20.23 -0.16
N LYS A 32 -9.41 -19.16 0.34
CA LYS A 32 -9.75 -17.97 -0.45
C LYS A 32 -8.87 -16.76 -0.14
N LEU A 33 -7.94 -16.89 0.81
CA LEU A 33 -7.00 -15.83 1.16
C LEU A 33 -5.85 -15.83 0.14
N LYS A 34 -5.48 -14.64 -0.33
CA LYS A 34 -4.32 -14.43 -1.21
C LYS A 34 -3.43 -13.38 -0.59
N PHE A 35 -2.15 -13.69 -0.46
CA PHE A 35 -1.11 -12.70 -0.18
C PHE A 35 -0.52 -12.24 -1.51
N VAL A 36 -0.35 -10.93 -1.66
CA VAL A 36 0.26 -10.31 -2.84
C VAL A 36 1.26 -9.29 -2.32
N LYS A 37 2.51 -9.33 -2.80
CA LYS A 37 3.53 -8.34 -2.45
C LYS A 37 3.42 -7.17 -3.42
N GLY A 38 3.38 -5.94 -2.91
CA GLY A 38 3.20 -4.76 -3.77
C GLY A 38 4.25 -4.66 -4.89
N SER A 39 5.51 -5.03 -4.61
CA SER A 39 6.58 -5.05 -5.61
C SER A 39 6.37 -6.03 -6.76
N ASP A 40 5.42 -6.97 -6.65
CA ASP A 40 5.10 -7.92 -7.73
C ASP A 40 4.47 -7.21 -8.94
N TYR A 41 3.82 -6.05 -8.74
CA TYR A 41 3.14 -5.32 -9.82
C TYR A 41 3.32 -3.80 -9.79
N GLN A 42 3.60 -3.18 -8.64
CA GLN A 42 3.70 -1.71 -8.51
C GLN A 42 4.90 -1.11 -9.27
N LEU A 43 5.83 -1.95 -9.73
CA LEU A 43 6.97 -1.56 -10.57
C LEU A 43 6.76 -1.88 -12.05
N SER A 44 5.60 -2.43 -12.42
CA SER A 44 5.26 -2.70 -13.81
C SER A 44 5.14 -1.40 -14.61
N LYS A 45 5.31 -1.51 -15.93
CA LYS A 45 5.23 -0.37 -16.84
C LYS A 45 3.84 0.26 -16.80
N GLU A 46 2.81 -0.58 -16.78
CA GLU A 46 1.40 -0.19 -16.79
C GLU A 46 1.07 0.60 -15.51
N TYR A 47 1.38 0.04 -14.34
CA TYR A 47 1.14 0.69 -13.06
C TYR A 47 1.90 2.02 -12.96
N THR A 48 3.19 2.02 -13.33
CA THR A 48 4.01 3.24 -13.30
C THR A 48 3.47 4.33 -14.24
N LEU A 49 2.92 3.96 -15.40
CA LEU A 49 2.30 4.93 -16.30
C LEU A 49 1.03 5.52 -15.69
N ASP A 50 0.21 4.72 -15.00
CA ASP A 50 -0.98 5.21 -14.30
C ASP A 50 -0.62 6.09 -13.09
N VAL A 51 0.50 5.82 -12.42
CA VAL A 51 1.04 6.73 -11.40
C VAL A 51 1.32 8.12 -12.01
N TYR A 52 1.96 8.17 -13.18
CA TYR A 52 2.21 9.46 -13.86
C TYR A 52 0.93 10.15 -14.33
N ARG A 53 -0.07 9.38 -14.81
CA ARG A 53 -1.38 9.93 -15.17
C ARG A 53 -2.11 10.50 -13.95
N LEU A 54 -2.08 9.79 -12.82
CA LEU A 54 -2.69 10.28 -11.60
C LEU A 54 -1.98 11.53 -11.08
N ALA A 55 -0.64 11.56 -11.14
CA ALA A 55 0.16 12.71 -10.76
C ALA A 55 -0.08 13.95 -11.63
N SER A 56 -0.60 13.81 -12.85
CA SER A 56 -0.98 14.97 -13.69
C SER A 56 -2.39 15.51 -13.41
N LEU A 57 -3.21 14.75 -12.67
CA LEU A 57 -4.60 15.11 -12.34
C LEU A 57 -4.77 15.53 -10.88
N VAL A 58 -3.96 15.00 -9.97
CA VAL A 58 -4.05 15.26 -8.53
C VAL A 58 -3.21 16.48 -8.15
N THR A 59 -3.81 17.41 -7.41
CA THR A 59 -3.09 18.58 -6.89
C THR A 59 -2.23 18.21 -5.68
N GLU A 60 -1.17 18.97 -5.44
CA GLU A 60 -0.35 18.82 -4.24
C GLU A 60 -1.18 18.92 -2.94
N HIS A 61 -2.13 19.86 -2.92
CA HIS A 61 -3.03 20.07 -1.78
C HIS A 61 -3.85 18.82 -1.47
N ASP A 62 -4.44 18.21 -2.50
CA ASP A 62 -5.31 17.04 -2.31
C ASP A 62 -4.50 15.81 -1.91
N ALA A 63 -3.32 15.61 -2.50
CA ALA A 63 -2.39 14.56 -2.09
C ALA A 63 -1.96 14.70 -0.62
N LYS A 64 -1.62 15.93 -0.17
CA LYS A 64 -1.28 16.22 1.23
C LYS A 64 -2.45 15.94 2.16
N LYS A 65 -3.65 16.39 1.78
CA LYS A 65 -4.86 16.22 2.58
C LYS A 65 -5.21 14.73 2.73
N ALA A 66 -5.13 13.96 1.65
CA ALA A 66 -5.41 12.52 1.66
C ALA A 66 -4.42 11.71 2.50
N GLY A 67 -3.16 12.15 2.61
CA GLY A 67 -2.13 11.48 3.41
C GLY A 67 -1.99 11.99 4.85
N ALA A 68 -2.85 12.90 5.31
CA ALA A 68 -2.62 13.65 6.55
C ALA A 68 -2.58 12.77 7.81
N GLU A 69 -3.49 11.79 7.91
CA GLU A 69 -3.65 10.91 9.08
C GLU A 69 -2.84 9.61 8.95
N VAL A 70 -2.50 9.20 7.73
CA VAL A 70 -1.80 7.94 7.44
C VAL A 70 -0.28 8.09 7.34
N VAL A 71 0.20 9.20 6.77
CA VAL A 71 1.63 9.42 6.54
C VAL A 71 2.26 10.15 7.73
N LYS A 72 3.48 9.77 8.10
CA LYS A 72 4.21 10.40 9.20
C LYS A 72 4.47 11.88 8.87
N GLN A 73 3.86 12.78 9.64
CA GLN A 73 4.09 14.22 9.55
C GLN A 73 5.50 14.56 10.04
N VAL A 74 6.25 15.28 9.20
CA VAL A 74 7.60 15.78 9.47
C VAL A 74 7.73 17.19 8.92
N GLU A 75 8.61 18.00 9.51
CA GLU A 75 8.80 19.42 9.12
C GLU A 75 9.16 19.60 7.64
N HIS A 76 9.92 18.65 7.08
CA HIS A 76 10.30 18.60 5.67
C HIS A 76 9.84 17.27 5.05
N PRO A 77 8.57 17.20 4.57
CA PRO A 77 8.01 15.95 4.08
C PRO A 77 8.71 15.51 2.78
N PHE A 78 9.00 14.20 2.71
CA PHE A 78 9.53 13.59 1.48
C PHE A 78 8.45 13.52 0.40
N LEU A 79 8.84 13.59 -0.87
CA LEU A 79 7.92 13.44 -2.01
C LEU A 79 7.09 12.14 -1.94
N SER A 80 7.65 11.07 -1.39
CA SER A 80 6.93 9.80 -1.19
C SER A 80 5.64 9.94 -0.39
N SER A 81 5.54 10.94 0.50
CA SER A 81 4.30 11.22 1.24
C SER A 81 3.16 11.68 0.34
N LEU A 82 3.46 12.40 -0.74
CA LEU A 82 2.48 12.89 -1.71
C LEU A 82 2.05 11.80 -2.68
N MET A 83 2.96 10.86 -2.99
CA MET A 83 2.67 9.75 -3.89
C MET A 83 1.80 8.67 -3.23
N TYR A 84 1.94 8.49 -1.91
CA TYR A 84 1.37 7.36 -1.18
C TYR A 84 -0.15 7.17 -1.38
N PRO A 85 -1.02 8.20 -1.25
CA PRO A 85 -2.46 8.01 -1.43
C PRO A 85 -2.83 7.56 -2.85
N GLY A 86 -2.09 8.07 -3.85
CA GLY A 86 -2.33 7.70 -5.25
C GLY A 86 -1.94 6.25 -5.55
N LEU A 87 -0.83 5.77 -4.97
CA LEU A 87 -0.44 4.35 -5.08
C LEU A 87 -1.52 3.45 -4.46
N GLN A 88 -1.98 3.80 -3.25
CA GLN A 88 -3.03 3.02 -2.57
C GLN A 88 -4.35 2.99 -3.36
N ALA A 89 -4.72 4.09 -4.02
CA ALA A 89 -5.92 4.14 -4.87
C ALA A 89 -5.76 3.26 -6.13
N LEU A 90 -4.59 3.27 -6.77
CA LEU A 90 -4.33 2.42 -7.94
C LEU A 90 -4.28 0.92 -7.58
N ASP A 91 -3.91 0.58 -6.34
CA ASP A 91 -3.91 -0.80 -5.89
C ASP A 91 -5.31 -1.43 -5.97
N GLU A 92 -6.40 -0.66 -5.81
CA GLU A 92 -7.77 -1.17 -5.94
C GLU A 92 -8.04 -1.72 -7.36
N GLU A 93 -7.68 -0.94 -8.39
CA GLU A 93 -7.84 -1.34 -9.79
C GLU A 93 -6.92 -2.52 -10.14
N TYR A 94 -5.66 -2.46 -9.73
CA TYR A 94 -4.66 -3.47 -10.12
C TYR A 94 -4.82 -4.80 -9.37
N LEU A 95 -5.37 -4.78 -8.15
CA LEU A 95 -5.79 -5.99 -7.43
C LEU A 95 -7.16 -6.51 -7.87
N LYS A 96 -7.90 -5.74 -8.69
CA LYS A 96 -9.22 -6.09 -9.24
C LYS A 96 -10.22 -6.43 -8.14
N VAL A 97 -10.29 -5.55 -7.15
CA VAL A 97 -11.17 -5.71 -5.99
C VAL A 97 -12.42 -4.84 -6.13
N ASP A 98 -13.53 -5.32 -5.57
CA ASP A 98 -14.76 -4.52 -5.49
C ASP A 98 -14.78 -3.59 -4.27
N ALA A 99 -13.91 -3.82 -3.28
CA ALA A 99 -13.82 -3.06 -2.05
C ALA A 99 -12.43 -3.15 -1.42
N GLN A 100 -12.00 -2.06 -0.78
CA GLN A 100 -10.85 -2.01 0.12
C GLN A 100 -11.35 -1.90 1.58
N PHE A 101 -10.77 -2.69 2.49
CA PHE A 101 -11.05 -2.63 3.92
C PHE A 101 -9.84 -2.08 4.67
N GLY A 102 -10.07 -1.10 5.56
CA GLY A 102 -9.05 -0.43 6.37
C GLY A 102 -9.64 0.15 7.65
N GLY A 103 -8.83 0.89 8.41
CA GLY A 103 -9.30 1.66 9.56
C GLY A 103 -10.10 2.90 9.14
N VAL A 104 -10.52 3.70 10.13
CA VAL A 104 -11.18 5.00 9.91
C VAL A 104 -10.18 6.17 9.90
N ASP A 105 -8.90 5.84 10.10
CA ASP A 105 -7.73 6.72 10.18
C ASP A 105 -7.09 7.01 8.80
#